data_AF-A0A0J9SK86-F1
#
_entry.id   AF-A0A0J9SK86-F1
#
_cell.length_a   1.000
_cell.length_b   1.000
_cell.length_c   1.000
_cell.angle_alpha   90.00
_cell.angle_beta   90.00
_cell.angle_gamma   90.00
#
_symmetry.space_group_name_H-M   'P 1'
#
loop_
_entity.id
_entity.type
_entity.pdbx_description
1 polymer ?
#
loop_
_entity_poly.entity_id
_entity_poly.type
_entity_poly.pdbx_seq_one_letter_code
_entity_poly.pdbx_strand_id
1 'polypeptide(L)'
;MKHMMKKNYITNINNISNENDKLENLPTKYNYYSLDKGKAICGEYKFYKDAQLKLSSDDGLQKVSEKILKAMCYMYTKKSSNQLDSEMCKYFYYWLGDVLLKNINNQNFTSEYLISLYGALNNDGDEITKNKYLK
;
A
#
# COMPACT_ATOMS: atom_id res chain seq x y z
N MET A 1 19.22 -1.14 -8.48
CA MET A 1 19.83 -0.03 -7.72
C MET A 1 19.79 -0.37 -6.23
N LYS A 2 20.77 -1.16 -5.76
CA LYS A 2 21.02 -1.37 -4.33
C LYS A 2 21.80 -0.15 -3.83
N HIS A 3 21.12 0.79 -3.18
CA HIS A 3 21.82 1.77 -2.36
C HIS A 3 21.17 1.78 -0.97
N MET A 4 21.62 0.80 -0.18
CA MET A 4 21.46 0.79 1.25
C MET A 4 22.28 1.95 1.81
N MET A 5 21.63 2.88 2.51
CA MET A 5 22.36 3.85 3.32
C MET A 5 23.04 3.09 4.48
N LYS A 6 24.34 2.82 4.34
CA LYS A 6 25.19 2.47 5.49
C LYS A 6 25.53 3.75 6.23
N LYS A 7 24.75 4.09 7.26
CA LYS A 7 25.21 5.01 8.31
C LYS A 7 25.95 4.18 9.36
N ASN A 8 27.25 4.39 9.48
CA ASN A 8 28.08 3.84 10.55
C ASN A 8 27.75 4.57 11.85
N TYR A 9 27.00 3.91 12.74
CA TYR A 9 26.94 4.29 14.15
C TYR A 9 27.69 3.22 14.93
N ILE A 10 28.87 3.59 15.44
CA ILE A 10 29.53 2.81 16.47
C ILE A 10 28.82 3.19 17.77
N THR A 11 27.94 2.32 18.27
CA THR A 11 27.27 2.52 19.55
C THR A 11 27.50 1.31 20.46
N ASN A 12 27.83 1.64 21.70
CA ASN A 12 28.16 0.75 22.81
C ASN A 12 27.13 -0.40 22.96
N ILE A 13 27.60 -1.65 22.97
CA ILE A 13 26.81 -2.87 22.70
C ILE A 13 25.85 -3.26 23.86
N ASN A 14 25.93 -2.60 25.02
CA ASN A 14 25.21 -3.06 26.22
C ASN A 14 23.76 -2.54 26.38
N ASN A 15 23.21 -1.77 25.43
CA ASN A 15 21.83 -1.23 25.50
C ASN A 15 20.91 -1.67 24.33
N ILE A 16 21.37 -2.55 23.44
CA ILE A 16 20.69 -2.86 22.17
C ILE A 16 19.46 -3.77 22.35
N SER A 17 19.35 -4.47 23.48
CA SER A 17 18.26 -5.44 23.73
C SER A 17 16.86 -4.82 23.87
N ASN A 18 16.75 -3.49 23.93
CA ASN A 18 15.47 -2.79 24.15
C ASN A 18 15.05 -1.89 22.97
N GLU A 19 15.91 -1.72 21.96
CA GLU A 19 15.62 -0.90 20.77
C GLU A 19 15.05 -1.73 19.61
N ASN A 20 15.52 -2.98 19.46
CA ASN A 20 15.01 -3.89 18.43
C ASN A 20 13.52 -4.19 18.64
N ASP A 21 13.08 -4.43 19.89
CA ASP A 21 11.68 -4.69 20.24
C ASP A 21 10.78 -3.48 19.96
N LYS A 22 11.31 -2.26 20.13
CA LYS A 22 10.59 -1.02 19.76
C LYS A 22 10.47 -0.86 18.24
N LEU A 23 11.50 -1.28 17.50
CA LEU A 23 11.50 -1.27 16.04
C LEU A 23 10.55 -2.33 15.45
N GLU A 24 10.38 -3.45 16.15
CA GLU A 24 9.41 -4.49 15.77
C GLU A 24 7.96 -4.05 15.94
N ASN A 25 7.70 -3.16 16.90
CA ASN A 25 6.39 -2.62 17.22
C ASN A 25 6.05 -1.32 16.48
N LEU A 26 6.85 -0.94 15.47
CA LEU A 26 6.54 0.25 14.67
C LEU A 26 5.17 0.10 13.97
N PRO A 27 4.28 1.10 14.10
CA PRO A 27 3.00 1.10 13.39
C PRO A 27 3.15 0.90 11.88
N THR A 28 4.23 1.40 11.28
CA THR A 28 4.56 1.17 9.87
C THR A 28 4.79 -0.31 9.56
N LYS A 29 5.60 -1.02 10.35
CA LYS A 29 5.90 -2.45 10.16
C LYS A 29 4.63 -3.29 10.28
N TYR A 30 3.82 -3.01 11.31
CA TYR A 30 2.54 -3.70 11.51
C TYR A 30 1.57 -3.47 10.35
N ASN A 31 1.31 -2.21 9.97
CA ASN A 31 0.35 -1.91 8.91
C ASN A 31 0.81 -2.41 7.54
N TYR A 32 2.09 -2.25 7.19
CA TYR A 32 2.64 -2.80 5.94
C TYR A 32 2.54 -4.32 5.91
N TYR A 33 2.81 -5.00 7.03
CA TYR A 33 2.64 -6.44 7.14
C TYR A 33 1.18 -6.85 6.92
N SER A 34 0.21 -6.14 7.51
CA SER A 34 -1.21 -6.41 7.30
C SER A 34 -1.64 -6.24 5.84
N LEU A 35 -1.14 -5.20 5.16
CA LEU A 35 -1.41 -4.94 3.74
C LEU A 35 -0.77 -6.01 2.84
N ASP A 36 0.48 -6.39 3.12
CA ASP A 36 1.19 -7.47 2.41
C ASP A 36 0.51 -8.84 2.58
N LYS A 37 -0.14 -9.07 3.72
CA LYS A 37 -0.84 -10.32 4.06
C LYS A 37 -2.33 -10.27 3.78
N GLY A 38 -2.84 -9.28 3.05
CA GLY A 38 -4.26 -9.16 2.73
C GLY A 38 -4.87 -10.49 2.29
N LYS A 39 -6.02 -10.86 2.87
CA LYS A 39 -6.62 -12.21 2.74
C LYS A 39 -8.09 -12.22 2.33
N ALA A 40 -8.69 -11.06 2.07
CA ALA A 40 -10.09 -10.99 1.67
C ALA A 40 -10.20 -11.08 0.13
N ILE A 41 -11.16 -11.85 -0.36
CA ILE A 41 -11.45 -11.99 -1.80
C ILE A 41 -12.62 -11.05 -2.11
N CYS A 42 -12.35 -9.94 -2.81
CA CYS A 42 -13.34 -8.94 -3.20
C CYS A 42 -13.74 -9.07 -4.68
N GLY A 43 -13.56 -10.25 -5.29
CA GLY A 43 -13.70 -10.46 -6.74
C GLY A 43 -15.08 -10.11 -7.33
N GLU A 44 -16.12 -10.08 -6.50
CA GLU A 44 -17.48 -9.75 -6.93
C GLU A 44 -17.73 -8.24 -7.03
N TYR A 45 -17.00 -7.43 -6.27
CA TYR A 45 -17.22 -5.98 -6.16
C TYR A 45 -16.69 -5.23 -7.40
N LYS A 46 -17.45 -4.20 -7.82
CA LYS A 46 -17.10 -3.36 -8.98
C LYS A 46 -15.70 -2.75 -8.85
N PHE A 47 -15.37 -2.17 -7.69
CA PHE A 47 -14.06 -1.55 -7.46
C PHE A 47 -12.90 -2.53 -7.70
N TYR A 48 -13.08 -3.81 -7.33
CA TYR A 48 -12.04 -4.83 -7.48
C TYR A 48 -11.82 -5.17 -8.95
N LYS A 49 -12.91 -5.32 -9.73
CA LYS A 49 -12.87 -5.58 -11.16
C LYS A 49 -12.25 -4.42 -11.93
N ASP A 50 -12.65 -3.19 -11.60
CA ASP A 50 -12.12 -1.97 -12.22
C ASP A 50 -10.61 -1.83 -11.96
N ALA A 51 -10.17 -2.03 -10.72
CA ALA A 51 -8.76 -2.05 -10.35
C ALA A 51 -7.99 -3.18 -11.04
N GLN A 52 -8.56 -4.38 -11.10
CA GLN A 52 -7.95 -5.53 -11.76
C GLN A 52 -7.71 -5.27 -13.25
N LEU A 53 -8.68 -4.69 -13.96
CA LEU A 53 -8.53 -4.32 -15.36
C LEU A 53 -7.38 -3.31 -15.56
N LYS A 54 -7.34 -2.26 -14.73
CA LYS A 54 -6.28 -1.24 -14.82
C LYS A 54 -4.90 -1.84 -14.54
N LEU A 55 -4.75 -2.64 -13.49
CA LEU A 55 -3.49 -3.27 -13.09
C LEU A 55 -3.00 -4.33 -14.10
N SER A 56 -3.92 -5.04 -14.75
CA SER A 56 -3.58 -6.06 -15.74
C SER A 56 -3.12 -5.44 -17.07
N SER A 57 -3.59 -4.24 -17.39
CA SER A 57 -3.18 -3.50 -18.60
C SER A 57 -1.78 -2.90 -18.52
N ASP A 58 -1.11 -2.95 -17.36
CA ASP A 58 0.23 -2.42 -17.16
C ASP A 58 1.27 -3.53 -16.97
N ASP A 59 2.23 -3.63 -17.90
CA ASP A 59 3.26 -4.67 -17.92
C ASP A 59 4.16 -4.69 -16.66
N GLY A 60 4.32 -3.56 -15.96
CA GLY A 60 5.06 -3.49 -14.71
C GLY A 60 4.22 -3.94 -13.51
N LEU A 61 2.94 -3.61 -13.51
CA LEU A 61 2.04 -3.87 -12.37
C LEU A 61 1.39 -5.25 -12.39
N GLN A 62 1.35 -5.96 -13.52
CA GLN A 62 0.82 -7.34 -13.61
C GLN A 62 1.37 -8.25 -12.49
N LYS A 63 2.67 -8.15 -12.20
CA LYS A 63 3.36 -8.96 -11.17
C LYS A 63 2.94 -8.64 -9.73
N VAL A 64 2.42 -7.44 -9.48
CA VAL A 64 1.98 -6.97 -8.16
C VAL A 64 0.48 -6.73 -8.09
N SER A 65 -0.25 -7.02 -9.17
CA SER A 65 -1.70 -6.82 -9.27
C SER A 65 -2.45 -7.54 -8.15
N GLU A 66 -2.19 -8.83 -7.96
CA GLU A 66 -2.81 -9.63 -6.89
C GLU A 66 -2.51 -9.07 -5.49
N LYS A 67 -1.28 -8.58 -5.29
CA LYS A 67 -0.86 -7.98 -4.01
C LYS A 67 -1.63 -6.69 -3.71
N ILE A 68 -1.76 -5.81 -4.70
CA ILE A 68 -2.53 -4.56 -4.59
C ILE A 68 -4.01 -4.86 -4.34
N LEU A 69 -4.60 -5.77 -5.11
CA LEU A 69 -6.01 -6.16 -5.00
C LEU A 69 -6.35 -6.75 -3.62
N LYS A 70 -5.48 -7.60 -3.06
CA LYS A 70 -5.64 -8.14 -1.70
C LYS A 70 -5.58 -7.06 -0.62
N ALA A 71 -4.66 -6.11 -0.76
CA ALA A 71 -4.54 -4.99 0.18
C ALA A 71 -5.76 -4.05 0.11
N MET A 72 -6.25 -3.74 -1.09
CA MET A 72 -7.50 -2.98 -1.27
C MET A 72 -8.68 -3.68 -0.61
N CYS A 73 -8.82 -4.99 -0.81
CA CYS A 73 -9.91 -5.76 -0.23
C CYS A 73 -9.83 -5.82 1.31
N TYR A 74 -8.63 -5.88 1.86
CA TYR A 74 -8.41 -5.75 3.30
C TYR A 74 -8.88 -4.39 3.84
N MET A 75 -8.53 -3.29 3.16
CA MET A 75 -9.00 -1.94 3.51
C MET A 75 -10.53 -1.83 3.42
N TYR A 76 -11.13 -2.34 2.34
CA TYR A 76 -12.59 -2.37 2.17
C TYR A 76 -13.28 -3.15 3.30
N THR A 77 -12.77 -4.33 3.67
CA THR A 77 -13.33 -5.13 4.76
C THR A 77 -13.22 -4.42 6.12
N LYS A 78 -12.09 -3.75 6.38
CA LYS A 78 -11.91 -2.91 7.57
C LYS A 78 -12.90 -1.75 7.59
N LYS A 79 -13.13 -1.10 6.44
CA LYS A 79 -14.15 -0.05 6.30
C LYS A 79 -15.55 -0.60 6.59
N SER A 80 -15.96 -1.67 5.92
CA SER A 80 -17.31 -2.26 6.05
C SER A 80 -17.61 -2.78 7.46
N SER A 81 -16.59 -3.09 8.25
CA SER A 81 -16.70 -3.49 9.66
C SER A 81 -16.55 -2.33 10.65
N ASN A 82 -16.46 -1.08 10.18
CA ASN A 82 -16.17 0.12 11.00
C ASN A 82 -14.86 0.01 11.83
N GLN A 83 -13.88 -0.73 11.32
CA GLN A 83 -12.56 -0.93 11.93
C GLN A 83 -11.44 -0.15 11.20
N LEU A 84 -11.80 0.65 10.21
CA LEU A 84 -10.83 1.46 9.46
C LEU A 84 -10.62 2.80 10.14
N ASP A 85 -9.39 3.07 10.57
CA ASP A 85 -8.99 4.37 11.11
C ASP A 85 -8.26 5.22 10.05
N SER A 86 -8.11 6.52 10.33
CA SER A 86 -7.48 7.48 9.43
C SER A 86 -5.97 7.29 9.27
N GLU A 87 -5.28 6.68 10.24
CA GLU A 87 -3.86 6.38 10.17
C GLU A 87 -3.60 5.23 9.20
N MET A 88 -4.43 4.21 9.24
CA MET A 88 -4.42 3.08 8.32
C MET A 88 -4.60 3.51 6.87
N CYS A 89 -5.46 4.51 6.62
CA CYS A 89 -5.58 5.14 5.29
C CYS A 89 -4.25 5.75 4.83
N LYS A 90 -3.53 6.46 5.70
CA LYS A 90 -2.21 7.03 5.37
C LYS A 90 -1.20 5.94 5.06
N TYR A 91 -1.13 4.90 5.89
CA TYR A 91 -0.23 3.77 5.66
C TYR A 91 -0.54 3.04 4.35
N PHE A 92 -1.82 2.89 4.00
CA PHE A 92 -2.22 2.34 2.71
C PHE A 92 -1.70 3.16 1.54
N TYR A 93 -1.82 4.50 1.58
CA TYR A 93 -1.31 5.35 0.51
C TYR A 93 0.22 5.29 0.36
N TYR A 94 0.95 5.29 1.48
CA TYR A 94 2.42 5.13 1.45
C TYR A 94 2.84 3.75 0.94
N TRP A 95 2.19 2.69 1.44
CA TRP A 95 2.45 1.32 0.99
C TRP A 95 2.16 1.15 -0.50
N LEU A 96 1.05 1.71 -0.99
CA LEU A 96 0.67 1.65 -2.40
C LEU A 96 1.69 2.39 -3.25
N GLY A 97 2.09 3.60 -2.85
CA GLY A 97 3.17 4.34 -3.52
C GLY A 97 4.46 3.54 -3.59
N ASP A 98 4.87 2.92 -2.49
CA ASP A 98 6.08 2.07 -2.43
C ASP A 98 6.00 0.85 -3.36
N VAL A 99 4.83 0.21 -3.46
CA VAL A 99 4.62 -0.92 -4.38
C VAL A 99 4.69 -0.45 -5.82
N LEU A 100 4.02 0.66 -6.16
CA LEU A 100 3.99 1.19 -7.53
C LEU A 100 5.39 1.64 -7.98
N LEU A 101 6.09 2.43 -7.17
CA LEU A 101 7.43 2.94 -7.48
C LEU A 101 8.46 1.83 -7.73
N LYS A 102 8.30 0.67 -7.09
CA LYS A 102 9.21 -0.48 -7.25
C LYS A 102 8.93 -1.31 -8.50
N ASN A 103 7.73 -1.23 -9.07
CA ASN A 103 7.26 -2.17 -10.09
C ASN A 103 6.82 -1.51 -11.39
N ILE A 104 6.51 -0.20 -11.39
CA ILE A 104 6.17 0.49 -12.63
C ILE A 104 7.39 0.60 -13.54
N ASN A 105 7.18 0.41 -14.85
CA ASN A 105 8.21 0.67 -15.84
C ASN A 105 8.40 2.19 -15.98
N ASN A 106 9.66 2.65 -15.86
CA ASN A 106 10.03 4.07 -15.87
C ASN A 106 9.49 4.87 -17.07
N GLN A 107 9.15 4.22 -18.19
CA GLN A 107 8.62 4.89 -19.38
C GLN A 107 7.17 5.37 -19.22
N ASN A 108 6.41 4.80 -18.27
CA ASN A 108 4.98 5.09 -18.07
C ASN A 108 4.68 5.83 -16.76
N PHE A 109 5.70 6.18 -15.98
CA PHE A 109 5.52 6.85 -14.68
C PHE A 109 5.33 8.36 -14.84
N THR A 110 4.07 8.76 -15.08
CA THR A 110 3.65 10.17 -15.09
C THR A 110 2.70 10.47 -13.92
N SER A 111 2.57 11.75 -13.56
CA SER A 111 1.56 12.19 -12.57
C SER A 111 0.15 11.82 -13.01
N GLU A 112 -0.17 11.95 -14.29
CA GLU A 112 -1.47 11.58 -14.88
C GLU A 112 -1.75 10.09 -14.76
N TYR A 113 -0.74 9.26 -15.00
CA TYR A 113 -0.84 7.81 -14.83
C TYR A 113 -1.14 7.46 -13.37
N LEU A 114 -0.43 8.07 -12.42
CA LEU A 114 -0.68 7.89 -11.00
C LEU A 114 -2.08 8.34 -10.62
N ILE A 115 -2.52 9.52 -11.07
CA ILE A 115 -3.88 10.02 -10.81
C ILE A 115 -4.93 9.06 -11.35
N SER A 116 -4.76 8.56 -12.58
CA SER A 116 -5.67 7.56 -13.18
C SER A 116 -5.70 6.26 -12.37
N LEU A 117 -4.54 5.79 -11.93
CA LEU A 117 -4.41 4.56 -11.16
C LEU A 117 -5.04 4.74 -9.77
N TYR A 118 -4.66 5.78 -9.02
CA TYR A 118 -5.28 6.10 -7.73
C TYR A 118 -6.78 6.34 -7.88
N GLY A 119 -7.23 6.95 -8.98
CA GLY A 119 -8.64 7.10 -9.30
C GLY A 119 -9.35 5.75 -9.48
N ALA A 120 -8.79 4.83 -10.25
CA ALA A 120 -9.33 3.47 -10.41
C ALA A 120 -9.31 2.67 -9.10
N LEU A 121 -8.35 2.93 -8.23
CA LEU A 121 -8.24 2.30 -6.92
C LEU A 121 -9.14 2.97 -5.85
N ASN A 122 -9.67 4.17 -6.12
CA ASN A 122 -10.52 4.95 -5.20
C ASN A 122 -11.99 5.13 -5.69
N ASN A 123 -12.30 4.95 -6.97
CA ASN A 123 -13.68 4.94 -7.52
C ASN A 123 -14.32 3.55 -7.31
N ASP A 124 -15.59 3.38 -6.94
CA ASP A 124 -16.76 4.18 -7.31
C ASP A 124 -17.88 3.90 -6.27
N GLY A 125 -18.36 4.92 -5.56
CA GLY A 125 -19.48 4.84 -4.60
C GLY A 125 -19.11 4.45 -3.15
N ASP A 126 -17.92 3.90 -2.93
CA ASP A 126 -17.43 3.49 -1.62
C ASP A 126 -15.94 3.82 -1.49
N GLU A 127 -15.60 5.08 -1.18
CA GLU A 127 -14.21 5.52 -0.92
C GLU A 127 -13.52 4.51 0.02
N ILE A 128 -12.60 3.68 -0.48
CA ILE A 128 -11.87 2.68 0.34
C ILE A 128 -11.14 3.40 1.47
N THR A 129 -10.67 4.62 1.19
CA THR A 129 -10.10 5.56 2.13
C THR A 129 -10.69 6.94 1.85
N LYS A 130 -11.36 7.56 2.83
CA LYS A 130 -11.76 8.97 2.75
C LYS A 130 -10.50 9.83 2.64
N ASN A 131 -10.21 10.39 1.47
CA ASN A 131 -9.13 11.37 1.34
C ASN A 131 -9.73 12.77 1.16
N LYS A 132 -9.89 13.48 2.28
CA LYS A 132 -10.38 14.87 2.32
C LYS A 132 -9.39 15.87 1.67
N TYR A 133 -8.22 15.41 1.21
CA TYR A 133 -7.12 16.26 0.72
C TYR A 133 -6.97 16.29 -0.81
N LEU A 134 -7.88 15.66 -1.57
CA LEU A 134 -7.97 15.81 -3.03
C LEU A 134 -9.26 16.57 -3.40
N LYS A 135 -9.37 17.80 -2.90
CA LYS A 135 -10.31 18.80 -3.43
C LYS A 135 -9.56 19.76 -4.33
#